data_AF-A0A1D6DXJ8-F1
#
_entry.id   AF-A0A1D6DXJ8-F1
#
_cell.length_a   1.000
_cell.length_b   1.000
_cell.length_c   1.000
_cell.angle_alpha   90.00
_cell.angle_beta   90.00
_cell.angle_gamma   90.00
#
_symmetry.space_group_name_H-M   'P 1'
#
loop_
_entity.id
_entity.type
_entity.pdbx_description
1 polymer ?
#
loop_
_entity_poly.entity_id
_entity_poly.type
_entity_poly.pdbx_seq_one_letter_code
_entity_poly.pdbx_strand_id
1 'polypeptide(L)'
;MGFKKRWWECVALPEDVDSSEEELFRQQIRDLAFTSLQLLKDAIFDPECAPLFSLDIYGHIIGMFELNNLDLVVASPVEDYFIYIDGLPESDKEEAEKVTGPFLDALGEDYLVPCEGTAFFPLQSCMNHSCRPNAKAFKRDEDKDGHAVIIALRPISKDEEITIAYIDEDLPYEERQAQLADYGFTCTCLKCQEERPV
;
A
#
# COMPACT_ATOMS: atom_id res chain seq x y z
N MET A 1 -13.41 2.72 18.55
CA MET A 1 -11.93 2.66 18.65
C MET A 1 -11.50 1.43 17.89
N GLY A 2 -11.09 1.60 16.63
CA GLY A 2 -10.83 0.52 15.68
C GLY A 2 -9.47 -0.13 15.91
N PHE A 3 -9.35 -0.94 16.96
CA PHE A 3 -8.25 -1.89 17.04
C PHE A 3 -8.62 -3.06 16.15
N LYS A 4 -7.99 -3.14 14.97
CA LYS A 4 -8.13 -4.31 14.10
C LYS A 4 -7.54 -5.51 14.85
N LYS A 5 -8.21 -6.66 14.75
CA LYS A 5 -7.82 -7.92 15.41
C LYS A 5 -6.52 -8.45 14.80
N ARG A 6 -6.00 -9.55 15.35
CA ARG A 6 -4.86 -10.25 14.75
C ARG A 6 -5.25 -10.75 13.36
N TRP A 7 -4.34 -10.64 12.41
CA TRP A 7 -4.58 -11.00 11.00
C TRP A 7 -5.28 -12.36 10.82
N TRP A 8 -4.77 -13.42 11.47
CA TRP A 8 -5.35 -14.76 11.38
C TRP A 8 -6.75 -14.88 11.98
N GLU A 9 -7.27 -13.89 12.72
CA GLU A 9 -8.63 -13.90 13.27
C GLU A 9 -9.63 -13.16 12.38
N CYS A 10 -9.18 -12.38 11.40
CA CYS A 10 -10.05 -11.47 10.64
C CYS A 10 -9.87 -11.48 9.13
N VAL A 11 -8.80 -12.07 8.58
CA VAL A 11 -8.65 -12.26 7.12
C VAL A 11 -9.86 -13.04 6.56
N ALA A 12 -10.31 -12.75 5.34
CA ALA A 12 -11.42 -13.50 4.78
C ALA A 12 -11.02 -14.97 4.57
N LEU A 13 -12.02 -15.86 4.59
CA LEU A 13 -11.82 -17.22 4.11
C LEU A 13 -11.78 -17.20 2.59
N PRO A 14 -10.76 -17.78 1.95
CA PRO A 14 -10.75 -17.99 0.51
C PRO A 14 -11.98 -18.79 0.04
N GLU A 15 -12.46 -18.54 -1.17
CA GLU A 15 -13.65 -19.22 -1.72
C GLU A 15 -13.49 -20.74 -1.83
N ASP A 16 -12.24 -21.22 -1.93
CA ASP A 16 -11.90 -22.64 -2.03
C ASP A 16 -11.74 -23.34 -0.67
N VAL A 17 -11.86 -22.62 0.45
CA VAL A 17 -11.80 -23.18 1.80
C VAL A 17 -13.22 -23.42 2.32
N ASP A 18 -13.54 -24.69 2.62
CA ASP A 18 -14.82 -25.03 3.24
C ASP A 18 -14.89 -24.44 4.67
N SER A 19 -16.06 -23.92 5.05
CA SER A 19 -16.33 -23.42 6.41
C SER A 19 -15.96 -24.42 7.54
N SER A 20 -16.02 -25.72 7.27
CA SER A 20 -15.61 -26.78 8.18
C SER A 20 -14.09 -26.87 8.39
N GLU A 21 -13.30 -26.29 7.49
CA GLU A 21 -11.83 -26.22 7.54
C GLU A 21 -11.32 -24.88 8.07
N GLU A 22 -12.21 -23.96 8.49
CA GLU A 22 -11.82 -22.63 8.96
C GLU A 22 -10.76 -22.70 10.07
N GLU A 23 -10.94 -23.54 11.08
CA GLU A 23 -9.97 -23.65 12.19
C GLU A 23 -8.56 -24.03 11.69
N LEU A 24 -8.47 -24.92 10.70
CA LEU A 24 -7.22 -25.33 10.10
C LEU A 24 -6.58 -24.17 9.31
N PHE A 25 -7.35 -23.45 8.51
CA PHE A 25 -6.89 -22.28 7.77
C PHE A 25 -6.34 -21.21 8.71
N ARG A 26 -7.09 -20.87 9.77
CA ARG A 26 -6.69 -19.88 10.78
C ARG A 26 -5.38 -20.27 11.45
N GLN A 27 -5.18 -21.56 11.74
CA GLN A 27 -3.94 -22.09 12.29
C GLN A 27 -2.77 -21.97 11.31
N GLN A 28 -2.96 -22.29 10.02
CA GLN A 28 -1.93 -22.15 8.99
C GLN A 28 -1.45 -20.71 8.83
N ILE A 29 -2.39 -19.76 8.77
CA ILE A 29 -2.08 -18.33 8.66
C ILE A 29 -1.32 -17.82 9.90
N ARG A 30 -1.67 -18.30 11.09
CA ARG A 30 -0.94 -18.01 12.32
C ARG A 30 0.48 -18.56 12.30
N ASP A 31 0.68 -19.77 11.80
CA ASP A 31 2.00 -20.40 11.69
C ASP A 31 2.89 -19.70 10.64
N LEU A 32 2.28 -19.18 9.57
CA LEU A 32 2.93 -18.31 8.60
C LEU A 32 3.40 -17.00 9.24
N ALA A 33 2.53 -16.33 10.01
CA ALA A 33 2.90 -15.13 10.75
C ALA A 33 4.03 -15.39 11.76
N PHE A 34 4.04 -16.55 12.42
CA PHE A 34 5.12 -16.96 13.31
C PHE A 34 6.44 -17.14 12.56
N THR A 35 6.43 -17.84 11.43
CA THR A 35 7.63 -18.06 10.61
C THR A 35 8.20 -16.73 10.11
N SER A 36 7.32 -15.87 9.60
CA SER A 36 7.67 -14.52 9.14
C SER A 36 8.28 -13.67 10.27
N LEU A 37 7.72 -13.73 11.48
CA LEU A 37 8.26 -13.03 12.64
C LEU A 37 9.68 -13.51 13.00
N GLN A 38 9.96 -14.81 12.90
CA GLN A 38 11.31 -15.31 13.21
C GLN A 38 12.33 -14.81 12.20
N LEU A 39 11.99 -14.82 10.91
CA LEU A 39 12.85 -14.24 9.87
C LEU A 39 13.11 -12.75 10.11
N LEU A 40 12.08 -12.00 10.52
CA LEU A 40 12.23 -10.58 10.86
C LEU A 40 13.16 -10.36 12.07
N LYS A 41 13.06 -11.22 13.10
CA LYS A 41 13.97 -11.16 14.24
C LYS A 41 15.42 -11.43 13.82
N ASP A 42 15.65 -12.44 13.00
CA ASP A 42 16.99 -12.79 12.54
C ASP A 42 17.64 -11.65 11.74
N ALA A 43 16.83 -10.84 11.06
CA ALA A 43 17.30 -9.71 10.25
C ALA A 43 17.56 -8.43 11.06
N ILE A 44 16.64 -8.03 11.95
CA ILE A 44 16.61 -6.66 12.52
C ILE A 44 16.30 -6.59 14.02
N PHE A 45 16.39 -7.70 14.76
CA PHE A 45 16.04 -7.69 16.18
C PHE A 45 16.92 -6.74 17.01
N ASP A 46 16.27 -5.91 17.80
CA ASP A 46 16.90 -5.07 18.82
C ASP A 46 16.28 -5.39 20.20
N PRO A 47 17.10 -5.65 21.24
CA PRO A 47 16.63 -5.87 22.60
C PRO A 47 15.74 -4.76 23.16
N GLU A 48 15.97 -3.49 22.80
CA GLU A 48 15.14 -2.35 23.21
C GLU A 48 13.73 -2.42 22.60
N CYS A 49 13.63 -3.01 21.41
CA CYS A 49 12.38 -3.21 20.68
C CYS A 49 11.75 -4.58 20.92
N ALA A 50 12.29 -5.42 21.81
CA ALA A 50 11.83 -6.79 22.03
C ALA A 50 10.30 -6.95 22.23
N PRO A 51 9.58 -6.02 22.90
CA PRO A 51 8.11 -6.10 22.99
C PRO A 51 7.40 -6.11 21.64
N LEU A 52 7.93 -5.39 20.62
CA LEU A 52 7.35 -5.33 19.27
C LEU A 52 7.46 -6.66 18.52
N PHE A 53 8.39 -7.53 18.92
CA PHE A 53 8.64 -8.82 18.30
C PHE A 53 7.87 -9.98 18.97
N SER A 54 6.68 -9.70 19.51
CA SER A 54 5.75 -10.75 19.93
C SER A 54 4.85 -11.16 18.77
N LEU A 55 4.46 -12.44 18.72
CA LEU A 55 3.54 -12.93 17.69
C LEU A 55 2.23 -12.15 17.70
N ASP A 56 1.75 -11.79 18.90
CA ASP A 56 0.53 -11.02 19.07
C ASP A 56 0.63 -9.64 18.41
N ILE A 57 1.65 -8.84 18.75
CA ILE A 57 1.86 -7.52 18.15
C ILE A 57 2.12 -7.63 16.64
N TYR A 58 2.94 -8.60 16.22
CA TYR A 58 3.21 -8.82 14.80
C TYR A 58 1.94 -9.16 14.01
N GLY A 59 1.05 -9.99 14.57
CA GLY A 59 -0.24 -10.30 13.96
C GLY A 59 -1.16 -9.08 13.81
N HIS A 60 -1.10 -8.12 14.74
CA HIS A 60 -1.80 -6.85 14.60
C HIS A 60 -1.15 -5.96 13.52
N ILE A 61 0.18 -5.92 13.45
CA ILE A 61 0.90 -5.15 12.43
C ILE A 61 0.55 -5.66 11.03
N ILE A 62 0.58 -6.98 10.79
CA ILE A 62 0.18 -7.56 9.49
C ILE A 62 -1.28 -7.18 9.18
N GLY A 63 -2.20 -7.35 10.12
CA GLY A 63 -3.62 -7.04 9.89
C GLY A 63 -3.88 -5.55 9.62
N MET A 64 -3.07 -4.66 10.19
CA MET A 64 -3.10 -3.24 9.84
C MET A 64 -2.53 -3.00 8.43
N PHE A 65 -1.43 -3.66 8.09
CA PHE A 65 -0.75 -3.55 6.81
C PHE A 65 -1.65 -3.98 5.66
N GLU A 66 -2.21 -5.19 5.69
CA GLU A 66 -3.10 -5.72 4.64
C GLU A 66 -4.23 -4.76 4.24
N LEU A 67 -4.69 -3.90 5.15
CA LEU A 67 -5.96 -3.18 4.98
C LEU A 67 -5.85 -1.65 4.93
N ASN A 68 -4.67 -1.08 5.10
CA ASN A 68 -4.50 0.38 5.18
C ASN A 68 -3.26 0.89 4.45
N ASN A 69 -2.59 -0.01 3.73
CA ASN A 69 -1.35 0.31 3.08
C ASN A 69 -1.61 1.00 1.73
N LEU A 70 -0.65 1.80 1.29
CA LEU A 70 -0.66 2.42 -0.02
C LEU A 70 0.70 2.17 -0.67
N ASP A 71 0.67 1.71 -1.91
CA ASP A 71 1.87 1.53 -2.72
C ASP A 71 2.60 2.86 -2.90
N LEU A 72 3.91 2.79 -2.72
CA LEU A 72 4.83 3.91 -2.81
C LEU A 72 5.92 3.56 -3.81
N VAL A 73 6.16 4.47 -4.74
CA VAL A 73 7.28 4.36 -5.67
C VAL A 73 7.91 5.74 -5.73
N VAL A 74 9.12 5.90 -5.21
CA VAL A 74 9.88 7.15 -5.30
C VAL A 74 10.93 6.97 -6.39
N ALA A 75 10.93 7.86 -7.37
CA ALA A 75 11.93 7.85 -8.43
C ALA A 75 13.35 7.94 -7.85
N SER A 76 14.32 7.36 -8.55
CA SER A 76 15.71 7.50 -8.17
C SER A 76 16.11 8.99 -8.16
N PRO A 77 16.81 9.49 -7.11
CA PRO A 77 17.30 10.86 -7.10
C PRO A 77 18.23 11.21 -8.28
N VAL A 78 18.77 10.20 -8.97
CA VAL A 78 19.60 10.39 -10.16
C VAL A 78 18.77 10.78 -11.38
N GLU A 79 17.47 10.49 -11.40
CA GLU A 79 16.56 10.95 -12.46
C GLU A 79 16.49 12.48 -12.50
N ASP A 80 16.42 13.12 -11.32
CA ASP A 80 16.47 14.58 -11.19
C ASP A 80 17.79 15.16 -11.73
N TYR A 81 18.90 14.44 -11.54
CA TYR A 81 20.19 14.82 -12.10
C TYR A 81 20.13 14.82 -13.64
N PHE A 82 19.60 13.75 -14.26
CA PHE A 82 19.50 13.69 -15.73
C PHE A 82 18.57 14.76 -16.29
N ILE A 83 17.42 15.00 -15.66
CA ILE A 83 16.50 16.09 -16.06
C ILE A 83 17.20 17.44 -15.99
N TYR A 84 17.96 17.69 -14.91
CA TYR A 84 18.71 18.93 -14.76
C TYR A 84 19.79 19.08 -15.82
N ILE A 85 20.61 18.05 -16.04
CA ILE A 85 21.70 18.07 -17.03
C ILE A 85 21.15 18.25 -18.45
N ASP A 86 20.03 17.62 -18.79
CA ASP A 86 19.47 17.75 -20.13
C ASP A 86 19.10 19.20 -20.49
N GLY A 87 18.70 19.98 -19.48
CA GLY A 87 18.38 21.40 -19.62
C GLY A 87 19.59 22.36 -19.71
N LEU A 88 20.83 21.88 -19.53
CA LEU A 88 22.02 22.72 -19.55
C LEU A 88 22.59 22.95 -20.96
N PRO A 89 23.40 24.02 -21.17
CA PRO A 89 24.23 24.16 -22.37
C PRO A 89 25.24 23.02 -22.52
N GLU A 90 25.62 22.69 -23.76
CA GLU A 90 26.54 21.58 -24.07
C GLU A 90 27.88 21.67 -23.33
N SER A 91 28.42 22.89 -23.15
CA SER A 91 29.66 23.12 -22.39
C SER A 91 29.56 22.63 -20.95
N ASP A 92 28.41 22.84 -20.34
CA ASP A 92 28.17 22.55 -18.93
C ASP A 92 27.82 21.06 -18.76
N LYS A 93 27.20 20.43 -19.77
CA LYS A 93 27.03 18.98 -19.85
C LYS A 93 28.37 18.26 -19.88
N GLU A 94 29.31 18.71 -20.71
CA GLU A 94 30.66 18.13 -20.79
C GLU A 94 31.45 18.30 -19.48
N GLU A 95 31.26 19.41 -18.77
CA GLU A 95 31.91 19.64 -17.47
C GLU A 95 31.29 18.76 -16.39
N ALA A 96 29.97 18.66 -16.34
CA ALA A 96 29.26 17.77 -15.42
C ALA A 96 29.68 16.31 -15.64
N GLU A 97 29.71 15.83 -16.89
CA GLU A 97 30.08 14.45 -17.22
C GLU A 97 31.49 14.07 -16.76
N LYS A 98 32.44 15.01 -16.82
CA LYS A 98 33.81 14.78 -16.30
C LYS A 98 33.83 14.55 -14.79
N VAL A 99 32.89 15.13 -14.06
CA VAL A 99 32.76 15.01 -12.61
C VAL A 99 31.91 13.80 -12.23
N THR A 100 30.78 13.59 -12.91
CA THR A 100 29.77 12.60 -12.53
C THR A 100 29.98 11.23 -13.18
N GLY A 101 30.63 11.16 -14.34
CA GLY A 101 30.83 9.93 -15.10
C GLY A 101 31.38 8.77 -14.25
N PRO A 102 32.47 8.96 -13.47
CA PRO A 102 32.99 7.90 -12.61
C PRO A 102 32.00 7.40 -11.54
N PHE A 103 31.09 8.26 -11.07
CA PHE A 103 30.05 7.88 -10.11
C PHE A 103 28.91 7.13 -10.79
N LEU A 104 28.48 7.57 -11.98
CA LEU A 104 27.45 6.88 -12.77
C LEU A 104 27.93 5.50 -13.22
N ASP A 105 29.19 5.39 -13.66
CA ASP A 105 29.83 4.12 -13.99
C ASP A 105 29.88 3.17 -12.78
N ALA A 106 30.18 3.71 -11.59
CA ALA A 106 30.21 2.93 -10.36
C ALA A 106 28.82 2.47 -9.90
N LEU A 107 27.77 3.24 -10.18
CA LEU A 107 26.37 2.89 -9.90
C LEU A 107 25.81 1.89 -10.92
N GLY A 108 26.38 1.78 -12.12
CA GLY A 108 25.90 0.84 -13.14
C GLY A 108 24.48 1.18 -13.59
N GLU A 109 23.56 0.22 -13.55
CA GLU A 109 22.13 0.46 -13.86
C GLU A 109 21.29 0.67 -12.59
N ASP A 110 21.89 0.57 -11.40
CA ASP A 110 21.16 0.63 -10.13
C ASP A 110 20.49 2.00 -9.91
N TYR A 111 21.03 3.06 -10.51
CA TYR A 111 20.43 4.38 -10.45
C TYR A 111 19.09 4.49 -11.20
N LEU A 112 18.71 3.50 -12.02
CA LEU A 112 17.41 3.44 -12.69
C LEU A 112 16.33 2.80 -11.82
N VAL A 113 16.73 2.14 -10.73
CA VAL A 113 15.80 1.40 -9.87
C VAL A 113 15.11 2.39 -8.93
N PRO A 114 13.78 2.58 -9.02
CA PRO A 114 13.06 3.40 -8.07
C PRO A 114 13.03 2.73 -6.70
N CYS A 115 12.83 3.53 -5.65
CA CYS A 115 12.52 3.00 -4.33
C CYS A 115 11.04 2.61 -4.31
N GLU A 116 10.77 1.31 -4.42
CA GLU A 116 9.44 0.74 -4.33
C GLU A 116 9.17 0.23 -2.91
N GLY A 117 7.94 0.40 -2.45
CA GLY A 117 7.52 -0.08 -1.16
C GLY A 117 6.08 0.28 -0.88
N THR A 118 5.77 0.29 0.41
CA THR A 118 4.41 0.50 0.88
C THR A 118 4.46 1.32 2.15
N ALA A 119 3.52 2.24 2.33
CA ALA A 119 3.49 3.14 3.47
C ALA A 119 2.11 3.23 4.14
N PHE A 120 2.13 3.66 5.40
CA PHE A 120 0.93 4.01 6.17
C PHE A 120 0.77 5.53 6.22
N PHE A 121 -0.42 5.99 5.82
CA PHE A 121 -0.76 7.41 5.82
C PHE A 121 -1.97 7.63 6.72
N PRO A 122 -1.79 8.08 7.99
CA PRO A 122 -2.86 8.12 8.98
C PRO A 122 -4.12 8.85 8.52
N LEU A 123 -3.98 9.93 7.74
CA LEU A 123 -5.12 10.69 7.21
C LEU A 123 -5.85 9.95 6.09
N GLN A 124 -5.11 9.29 5.18
CA GLN A 124 -5.70 8.48 4.12
C GLN A 124 -6.39 7.24 4.70
N SER A 125 -5.82 6.62 5.74
CA SER A 125 -6.40 5.45 6.40
C SER A 125 -7.74 5.74 7.09
N CYS A 126 -8.13 7.02 7.24
CA CYS A 126 -9.46 7.42 7.72
C CYS A 126 -10.52 7.51 6.61
N MET A 127 -10.14 7.43 5.33
CA MET A 127 -11.06 7.55 4.20
C MET A 127 -11.71 6.20 3.92
N ASN A 128 -13.04 6.13 4.01
CA ASN A 128 -13.78 4.90 3.74
C ASN A 128 -13.84 4.57 2.25
N HIS A 129 -14.20 3.31 1.97
CA HIS A 129 -14.39 2.81 0.63
C HIS A 129 -15.70 3.27 0.00
N SER A 130 -15.68 3.51 -1.32
CA SER A 130 -16.86 3.49 -2.19
C SER A 130 -16.47 2.93 -3.55
N CYS A 131 -17.28 2.06 -4.15
CA CYS A 131 -17.09 1.62 -5.55
C CYS A 131 -17.45 2.72 -6.56
N ARG A 132 -17.87 3.90 -6.08
CA ARG A 132 -17.99 5.13 -6.85
C ARG A 132 -17.41 6.27 -6.02
N PRO A 133 -16.08 6.33 -5.89
CA PRO A 133 -15.42 7.25 -4.97
C PRO A 133 -15.56 8.70 -5.44
N ASN A 134 -15.33 9.65 -4.53
CA ASN A 134 -15.27 11.08 -4.87
C ASN A 134 -13.84 11.65 -4.79
N ALA A 135 -12.88 10.86 -4.33
CA ALA A 135 -11.46 11.14 -4.37
C ALA A 135 -10.65 9.90 -4.74
N LYS A 136 -9.39 10.09 -5.12
CA LYS A 136 -8.43 8.99 -5.29
C LYS A 136 -7.09 9.32 -4.64
N ALA A 137 -6.41 8.29 -4.17
CA ALA A 137 -4.97 8.39 -3.97
C ALA A 137 -4.31 8.52 -5.35
N PHE A 138 -3.46 9.53 -5.49
CA PHE A 138 -2.80 9.85 -6.74
C PHE A 138 -1.32 9.99 -6.47
N LYS A 139 -0.50 9.31 -7.27
CA LYS A 139 0.92 9.55 -7.34
C LYS A 139 1.17 10.68 -8.33
N ARG A 140 1.80 11.76 -7.90
CA ARG A 140 2.25 12.82 -8.80
C ARG A 140 3.56 12.42 -9.44
N ASP A 141 3.79 12.82 -10.69
CA ASP A 141 5.08 12.66 -11.34
C ASP A 141 6.19 13.42 -10.58
N GLU A 142 5.81 14.47 -9.84
CA GLU A 142 6.72 15.24 -8.99
C GLU A 142 6.81 14.73 -7.53
N ASP A 143 6.27 13.56 -7.20
CA ASP A 143 6.41 12.97 -5.87
C ASP A 143 7.83 12.42 -5.68
N LYS A 144 8.64 13.15 -4.91
CA LYS A 144 10.08 12.88 -4.69
C LYS A 144 10.40 12.35 -3.30
N ASP A 145 9.42 12.37 -2.41
CA ASP A 145 9.58 12.08 -0.99
C ASP A 145 8.49 11.14 -0.44
N GLY A 146 7.62 10.64 -1.32
CA GLY A 146 6.65 9.61 -1.01
C GLY A 146 5.41 10.13 -0.30
N HIS A 147 4.96 11.34 -0.63
CA HIS A 147 3.73 11.90 -0.08
C HIS A 147 2.50 11.28 -0.73
N ALA A 148 1.59 10.74 0.08
CA ALA A 148 0.25 10.41 -0.38
C ALA A 148 -0.53 11.68 -0.72
N VAL A 149 -0.89 11.84 -2.00
CA VAL A 149 -1.77 12.91 -2.45
C VAL A 149 -3.17 12.37 -2.67
N ILE A 150 -4.17 13.02 -2.08
CA ILE A 150 -5.58 12.74 -2.33
C ILE A 150 -6.15 13.83 -3.23
N ILE A 151 -6.72 13.44 -4.38
CA ILE A 151 -7.31 14.35 -5.36
C ILE A 151 -8.80 14.08 -5.48
N ALA A 152 -9.61 15.14 -5.42
CA ALA A 152 -11.04 15.06 -5.68
C ALA A 152 -11.30 14.73 -7.17
N LEU A 153 -12.14 13.73 -7.43
CA LEU A 153 -12.56 13.31 -8.77
C LEU A 153 -13.74 14.15 -9.30
N ARG A 154 -14.44 14.81 -8.39
CA ARG A 154 -15.59 15.68 -8.66
C ARG A 154 -15.72 16.72 -7.54
N PRO A 155 -16.54 17.77 -7.70
CA PRO A 155 -16.91 18.63 -6.58
C PRO A 155 -17.46 17.81 -5.40
N ILE A 156 -16.99 18.13 -4.20
CA ILE A 156 -17.40 17.50 -2.94
C ILE A 156 -18.12 18.57 -2.12
N SER A 157 -19.35 18.28 -1.70
CA SER A 157 -20.14 19.24 -0.93
C SER A 157 -19.65 19.33 0.51
N LYS A 158 -19.98 20.42 1.19
CA LYS A 158 -19.75 20.52 2.64
C LYS A 158 -20.47 19.36 3.34
N ASP A 159 -19.80 18.74 4.30
CA ASP A 159 -20.30 17.61 5.10
C ASP A 159 -20.50 16.30 4.30
N GLU A 160 -20.11 16.26 3.02
CA GLU A 160 -20.02 15.03 2.25
C GLU A 160 -18.75 14.25 2.65
N GLU A 161 -18.91 12.95 2.91
CA GLU A 161 -17.79 12.07 3.24
C GLU A 161 -16.82 11.93 2.05
N ILE A 162 -15.53 12.03 2.31
CA ILE A 162 -14.49 11.74 1.33
C ILE A 162 -14.27 10.23 1.29
N THR A 163 -14.44 9.64 0.11
CA THR A 163 -14.29 8.20 -0.13
C THR A 163 -13.31 7.94 -1.26
N ILE A 164 -12.55 6.85 -1.12
CA ILE A 164 -11.61 6.34 -2.13
C ILE A 164 -12.00 4.90 -2.52
N ALA A 165 -11.47 4.41 -3.64
CA ALA A 165 -11.56 2.99 -3.96
C ALA A 165 -10.42 2.23 -3.26
N TYR A 166 -10.71 1.05 -2.72
CA TYR A 166 -9.72 0.15 -2.10
C TYR A 166 -9.33 -0.99 -3.03
N ILE A 167 -10.14 -1.18 -4.07
CA ILE A 167 -10.14 -2.27 -5.04
C ILE A 167 -10.44 -1.65 -6.40
N ASP A 168 -10.27 -2.42 -7.48
CA ASP A 168 -10.71 -1.99 -8.81
C ASP A 168 -12.25 -1.86 -8.84
N GLU A 169 -12.75 -0.63 -8.98
CA GLU A 169 -14.17 -0.36 -9.03
C GLU A 169 -14.87 -0.90 -10.29
N ASP A 170 -14.14 -1.20 -11.38
CA ASP A 170 -14.72 -1.65 -12.65
C ASP A 170 -15.06 -3.15 -12.67
N LEU A 171 -14.62 -3.89 -11.66
CA LEU A 171 -14.97 -5.31 -11.48
C LEU A 171 -16.48 -5.52 -11.28
N PRO A 172 -17.03 -6.70 -11.63
CA PRO A 172 -18.42 -7.07 -11.34
C PRO A 172 -18.77 -7.01 -9.84
N TYR A 173 -20.06 -6.82 -9.53
CA TYR A 173 -20.55 -6.70 -8.15
C TYR A 173 -20.02 -7.79 -7.20
N GLU A 174 -20.12 -9.06 -7.59
CA GLU A 174 -19.72 -10.18 -6.73
C GLU A 174 -18.21 -10.18 -6.47
N GLU A 175 -17.39 -9.91 -7.49
CA GLU A 175 -15.93 -9.81 -7.35
C GLU A 175 -15.53 -8.65 -6.43
N ARG A 176 -16.23 -7.51 -6.51
CA ARG A 176 -16.00 -6.37 -5.60
C ARG A 176 -16.35 -6.74 -4.15
N GLN A 177 -17.46 -7.42 -3.92
CA GLN A 177 -17.84 -7.84 -2.56
C GLN A 177 -16.88 -8.88 -2.00
N ALA A 178 -16.41 -9.82 -2.83
CA ALA A 178 -15.42 -10.82 -2.45
C ALA A 178 -14.10 -10.16 -2.02
N GLN A 179 -13.55 -9.23 -2.82
CA GLN A 179 -12.31 -8.53 -2.44
C GLN A 179 -12.48 -7.63 -1.21
N LEU A 180 -13.65 -7.02 -1.02
CA LEU A 180 -13.92 -6.19 0.17
C LEU A 180 -14.17 -7.00 1.44
N ALA A 181 -14.41 -8.31 1.34
CA ALA A 181 -14.57 -9.19 2.48
C ALA A 181 -13.29 -9.23 3.35
N ASP A 182 -12.10 -9.09 2.73
CA ASP A 182 -10.83 -9.01 3.46
C ASP A 182 -10.74 -7.77 4.36
N TYR A 183 -11.41 -6.68 3.96
CA TYR A 183 -11.53 -5.47 4.77
C TYR A 183 -12.57 -5.60 5.91
N GLY A 184 -13.29 -6.72 5.96
CA GLY A 184 -14.23 -7.05 7.03
C GLY A 184 -15.56 -6.29 6.97
N PHE A 185 -15.99 -5.85 5.78
CA PHE A 185 -17.29 -5.20 5.61
C PHE A 185 -17.94 -5.55 4.26
N THR A 186 -19.27 -5.38 4.19
CA THR A 186 -20.05 -5.48 2.95
C THR A 186 -20.30 -4.09 2.40
N CYS A 187 -19.90 -3.82 1.15
CA CYS A 187 -20.08 -2.51 0.55
C CYS A 187 -21.55 -2.26 0.19
N THR A 188 -22.09 -1.15 0.67
CA THR A 188 -23.47 -0.72 0.42
C THR A 188 -23.54 0.63 -0.29
N CYS A 189 -22.47 1.03 -0.98
CA CYS A 189 -22.44 2.26 -1.77
C CYS A 189 -23.49 2.23 -2.90
N LEU A 190 -23.80 3.39 -3.51
CA LEU A 190 -24.87 3.47 -4.51
C LEU A 190 -24.67 2.50 -5.69
N LYS A 191 -23.43 2.36 -6.20
CA LYS A 191 -23.11 1.41 -7.27
C LYS A 191 -23.45 -0.03 -6.88
N CYS A 192 -23.09 -0.44 -5.67
CA CYS A 192 -23.44 -1.77 -5.16
C CYS A 192 -24.93 -1.94 -4.92
N GLN A 193 -25.68 -0.90 -4.54
CA GLN A 193 -27.14 -1.00 -4.41
C GLN A 193 -27.83 -1.17 -5.77
N GLU A 194 -27.33 -0.50 -6.80
CA GLU A 194 -27.86 -0.56 -8.17
C GLU A 194 -27.54 -1.88 -8.87
N GLU A 195 -26.35 -2.44 -8.63
CA GLU A 195 -25.85 -3.65 -9.31
C GLU A 195 -26.11 -4.95 -8.53
N ARG A 196 -26.69 -4.88 -7.33
CA ARG A 196 -26.95 -6.05 -6.50
C ARG A 196 -27.88 -7.04 -7.24
N PRO A 197 -27.48 -8.32 -7.39
CA PRO A 197 -28.36 -9.34 -7.96
C PRO A 197 -29.64 -9.50 -7.14
N VAL A 198 -30.76 -9.73 -7.84
CA VAL A 198 -32.10 -9.95 -7.27
C VAL A 198 -32.28 -11.40 -6.84
#